data_AF-A0A6C0CMA9-F1
#
_entry.id   AF-A0A6C0CMA9-F1
#
_cell.length_a   1.000
_cell.length_b   1.000
_cell.length_c   1.000
_cell.angle_alpha   90.00
_cell.angle_beta   90.00
_cell.angle_gamma   90.00
#
_symmetry.space_group_name_H-M   'P 1'
#
loop_
_entity.id
_entity.type
_entity.pdbx_description
1 polymer ?
#
loop_
_entity_poly.entity_id
_entity_poly.type
_entity_poly.pdbx_seq_one_letter_code
_entity_poly.pdbx_strand_id
1 'polypeptide(L)'
;MESKQIQKPTSAFQYYLKNWKNLSDKEKSQFELMAQRDKARYDNEIKIKEQQEESEVIKQQIYLTAYTGGYSSSGLDNGSKSYETVGPVVKIIEYSNEEQKKWGVKVKAFEYRDKKYNIKYTLHHNQKYHIRTQWGNENKQGDNVYTYGTTYNFKKDNPYNPIKKFTVCNKKPEYIGSYTLHYTSFNDKTWTTYH
;
A
#
# COMPACT_ATOMS: atom_id res chain seq x y z
N MET A 1 1.05 51.18 52.96
CA MET A 1 1.44 51.46 51.55
C MET A 1 0.90 50.33 50.71
N GLU A 2 -0.19 50.55 49.98
CA GLU A 2 -0.76 49.52 49.09
C GLU A 2 0.18 49.31 47.90
N SER A 3 0.63 48.06 47.73
CA SER A 3 1.44 47.65 46.60
C SER A 3 0.59 47.64 45.32
N LYS A 4 0.86 48.58 44.41
CA LYS A 4 0.24 48.59 43.09
C LYS A 4 0.65 47.34 42.32
N GLN A 5 -0.29 46.40 42.14
CA GLN A 5 -0.09 45.23 41.28
C GLN A 5 0.15 45.65 39.83
N ILE A 6 1.30 45.26 39.27
CA ILE A 6 1.65 45.48 37.87
C ILE A 6 0.87 44.47 37.03
N GLN A 7 -0.17 44.92 36.31
CA GLN A 7 -0.88 44.07 35.36
C GLN A 7 0.02 43.76 34.16
N LYS A 8 0.29 42.48 33.93
CA LYS A 8 1.07 42.05 32.76
C LYS A 8 0.31 42.40 31.48
N PRO A 9 0.97 42.95 30.44
CA PRO A 9 0.31 43.24 29.18
C PRO A 9 -0.22 41.93 28.59
N THR A 10 -1.45 41.98 28.10
CA THR A 10 -2.10 40.81 27.49
C THR A 10 -1.37 40.47 26.21
N SER A 11 -0.97 39.21 26.03
CA SER A 11 -0.34 38.76 24.77
C SER A 11 -1.31 38.99 23.61
N ALA A 12 -0.80 39.35 22.43
CA ALA A 12 -1.62 39.53 21.23
C ALA A 12 -2.53 38.31 20.97
N PHE A 13 -2.04 37.10 21.21
CA PHE A 13 -2.84 35.87 21.11
C PHE A 13 -4.01 35.81 22.11
N GLN A 14 -3.77 36.21 23.37
CA GLN A 14 -4.81 36.27 24.39
C GLN A 14 -5.86 37.35 24.08
N TYR A 15 -5.44 38.47 23.50
CA TYR A 15 -6.32 39.53 23.02
C TYR A 15 -7.24 39.04 21.91
N TYR A 16 -6.70 38.37 20.88
CA TYR A 16 -7.51 37.80 19.80
C TYR A 16 -8.45 36.70 20.26
N LEU A 17 -8.02 35.81 21.17
CA LEU A 17 -8.90 34.78 21.74
C LEU A 17 -10.08 35.37 22.50
N LYS A 18 -9.86 36.43 23.29
CA LYS A 18 -10.92 37.12 24.03
C LYS A 18 -11.93 37.76 23.07
N ASN A 19 -11.44 38.43 22.04
CA ASN A 19 -12.29 39.06 21.04
C ASN A 19 -13.04 38.04 20.17
N TRP A 20 -12.39 36.93 19.81
CA TRP A 20 -13.03 35.84 19.08
C TRP A 20 -14.21 35.24 19.82
N LYS A 21 -14.10 35.04 21.14
CA LYS A 21 -15.21 34.56 21.97
C LYS A 21 -16.40 35.53 21.98
N ASN A 22 -16.12 36.84 21.95
CA ASN A 22 -17.12 37.90 22.01
C ASN A 22 -17.77 38.24 20.66
N LEU A 23 -17.23 37.75 19.53
CA LEU A 23 -17.84 37.93 18.20
C LEU A 23 -19.18 37.19 18.11
N SER A 24 -20.13 37.81 17.41
CA SER A 24 -21.41 37.19 17.08
C SER A 24 -21.23 36.05 16.08
N ASP A 25 -22.17 35.09 16.05
CA ASP A 25 -22.10 33.96 15.13
C ASP A 25 -22.14 34.41 13.66
N LYS A 26 -22.78 35.56 13.37
CA LYS A 26 -22.79 36.15 12.03
C LYS A 26 -21.40 36.61 11.59
N GLU A 27 -20.62 37.20 12.47
CA GLU A 27 -19.25 37.64 12.18
C GLU A 27 -18.29 36.45 12.09
N LYS A 28 -18.47 35.44 12.95
CA LYS A 28 -17.71 34.17 12.89
C LYS A 28 -17.99 33.40 11.59
N SER A 29 -19.23 33.41 11.11
CA SER A 29 -19.64 32.67 9.91
C SER A 29 -18.83 33.04 8.67
N GLN A 30 -18.43 34.31 8.53
CA GLN A 30 -17.60 34.77 7.42
C GLN A 30 -16.20 34.12 7.45
N PHE A 31 -15.59 34.05 8.63
CA PHE A 31 -14.28 33.41 8.80
C PHE A 31 -14.34 31.90 8.64
N GLU A 32 -15.41 31.25 9.12
CA GLU A 32 -15.63 29.82 8.92
C GLU A 32 -15.81 29.48 7.44
N LEU A 33 -16.58 30.29 6.69
CA LEU A 33 -16.72 30.12 5.24
C LEU A 33 -15.39 30.31 4.51
N MET A 34 -14.57 31.27 4.93
CA MET A 34 -13.21 31.44 4.37
C MET A 34 -12.33 30.23 4.67
N ALA A 35 -12.35 29.73 5.91
CA ALA A 35 -11.59 28.55 6.30
C ALA A 35 -12.05 27.29 5.56
N GLN A 36 -13.36 27.12 5.34
CA GLN A 36 -13.91 26.01 4.56
C GLN A 36 -13.49 26.08 3.09
N ARG A 37 -13.52 27.28 2.48
CA ARG A 37 -13.04 27.48 1.11
C ARG A 37 -11.55 27.18 0.98
N ASP A 38 -10.75 27.65 1.94
CA ASP A 38 -9.30 27.39 1.93
C ASP A 38 -8.99 25.91 2.14
N LYS A 39 -9.71 25.25 3.06
CA LYS A 39 -9.62 23.80 3.24
C LYS A 39 -9.98 23.05 1.96
N ALA A 40 -11.08 23.42 1.29
CA ALA A 40 -11.47 22.79 0.04
C ALA A 40 -10.43 23.00 -1.08
N ARG A 41 -9.83 24.19 -1.16
CA ARG A 41 -8.71 24.48 -2.07
C ARG A 41 -7.52 23.58 -1.76
N TYR A 42 -7.08 23.53 -0.51
CA TYR A 42 -5.95 22.70 -0.07
C TYR A 42 -6.20 21.21 -0.36
N ASP A 43 -7.38 20.69 0.00
CA ASP A 43 -7.76 19.30 -0.27
C ASP A 43 -7.74 18.97 -1.76
N ASN A 44 -8.12 19.93 -2.62
CA ASN A 44 -8.04 19.77 -4.08
C ASN A 44 -6.60 19.79 -4.59
N GLU A 45 -5.77 20.71 -4.10
CA GLU A 45 -4.34 20.78 -4.45
C GLU A 45 -3.61 19.48 -4.06
N ILE A 46 -3.92 18.92 -2.89
CA ILE A 46 -3.37 17.63 -2.44
C ILE A 46 -3.83 16.50 -3.36
N LYS A 47 -5.13 16.41 -3.69
CA LYS A 47 -5.64 15.38 -4.61
C LYS A 47 -4.99 15.45 -6.00
N ILE A 48 -4.74 16.65 -6.52
CA ILE A 48 -4.07 16.83 -7.82
C ILE A 48 -2.63 16.30 -7.75
N LYS A 49 -1.89 16.66 -6.69
CA LYS A 49 -0.53 16.15 -6.48
C LYS A 49 -0.50 14.63 -6.37
N GLU A 50 -1.39 14.04 -5.57
CA GLU A 50 -1.51 12.59 -5.44
C GLU A 50 -1.79 11.93 -6.80
N GLN A 51 -2.71 12.47 -7.60
CA GLN A 51 -3.00 11.94 -8.94
C GLN A 51 -1.81 12.04 -9.90
N GLN A 52 -1.02 13.11 -9.82
CA GLN A 52 0.18 13.28 -10.62
C GLN A 52 1.23 12.23 -10.25
N GLU A 53 1.53 12.07 -8.96
CA GLU A 53 2.44 11.03 -8.44
C GLU A 53 1.99 9.62 -8.89
N GLU A 54 0.68 9.33 -8.78
CA GLU A 54 0.12 8.05 -9.24
C GLU A 54 0.32 7.82 -10.74
N SER A 55 0.11 8.86 -11.55
CA SER A 55 0.30 8.78 -13.00
C SER A 55 1.75 8.49 -13.39
N GLU A 56 2.72 9.01 -12.64
CA GLU A 56 4.14 8.78 -12.89
C GLU A 56 4.55 7.34 -12.55
N VAL A 57 4.06 6.80 -11.44
CA VAL A 57 4.32 5.40 -11.05
C VAL A 57 3.68 4.43 -12.04
N ILE A 58 2.45 4.69 -12.50
CA ILE A 58 1.77 3.85 -13.49
C ILE A 58 2.55 3.78 -14.81
N LYS A 59 3.18 4.89 -15.24
CA LYS A 59 4.02 4.92 -16.46
C LYS A 59 5.21 3.95 -16.38
N GLN A 60 5.70 3.63 -15.19
CA GLN A 60 6.78 2.66 -15.00
C GLN A 60 6.34 1.22 -15.29
N GLN A 61 5.03 0.97 -15.47
CA GLN A 61 4.48 -0.33 -15.84
C GLN A 61 4.93 -1.47 -14.93
N ILE A 62 4.95 -1.21 -13.62
CA ILE A 62 5.29 -2.20 -12.61
C ILE A 62 4.04 -3.03 -12.30
N TYR A 63 4.19 -4.35 -12.37
CA TYR A 63 3.15 -5.33 -12.05
C TYR A 63 3.63 -6.28 -10.96
N LEU A 64 2.69 -6.93 -10.29
CA LEU A 64 2.95 -7.91 -9.25
C LEU A 64 2.29 -9.23 -9.65
N THR A 65 3.05 -10.32 -9.60
CA THR A 65 2.59 -11.67 -9.97
C THR A 65 2.76 -12.63 -8.81
N ALA A 66 1.76 -13.46 -8.56
CA ALA A 66 1.81 -14.53 -7.58
C ALA A 66 1.42 -15.87 -8.21
N TYR A 67 2.12 -16.93 -7.85
CA TYR A 67 1.67 -18.29 -8.12
C TYR A 67 0.57 -18.64 -7.11
N THR A 68 -0.59 -19.05 -7.60
CA THR A 68 -1.77 -19.32 -6.76
C THR A 68 -2.02 -20.82 -6.54
N GLY A 69 -1.38 -21.69 -7.32
CA GLY A 69 -1.50 -23.13 -7.18
C GLY A 69 -1.40 -23.84 -8.52
N GLY A 70 -1.51 -25.16 -8.49
CA GLY A 70 -1.45 -25.99 -9.68
C GLY A 70 -1.70 -27.45 -9.30
N TYR A 71 -2.15 -28.24 -10.26
CA TYR A 71 -2.34 -29.68 -10.07
C TYR A 71 -1.55 -30.45 -11.12
N SER A 72 -0.86 -31.49 -10.68
CA SER A 72 -0.29 -32.49 -11.58
C SER A 72 -1.40 -33.44 -11.99
N SER A 73 -1.77 -33.43 -13.27
CA SER A 73 -2.64 -34.46 -13.82
C SER A 73 -1.84 -35.76 -13.92
N SER A 74 -2.32 -36.86 -13.35
CA SER A 74 -1.69 -38.17 -13.56
C SER A 74 -2.14 -38.72 -14.92
N GLY A 75 -1.22 -38.75 -15.88
CA GLY A 75 -1.44 -39.27 -17.23
C GLY A 75 -1.38 -38.18 -18.31
N LEU A 76 -0.41 -38.30 -19.23
CA LEU A 76 -0.16 -37.54 -20.48
C LEU A 76 -0.10 -36.00 -20.43
N ASP A 77 -0.71 -35.34 -19.43
CA ASP A 77 -0.69 -33.90 -19.23
C ASP A 77 0.34 -33.51 -18.17
N ASN A 78 1.14 -32.48 -18.45
CA ASN A 78 2.13 -31.91 -17.52
C ASN A 78 1.48 -31.04 -16.41
N GLY A 79 0.17 -31.19 -16.21
CA GLY A 79 -0.61 -30.47 -15.21
C GLY A 79 -0.97 -29.04 -15.62
N SER A 80 -1.49 -28.28 -14.65
CA SER A 80 -1.82 -26.86 -14.83
C SER A 80 -1.18 -26.02 -13.74
N LYS A 81 -0.88 -24.75 -14.06
CA LYS A 81 -0.35 -23.75 -13.13
C LYS A 81 -1.22 -22.51 -13.17
N SER A 82 -1.67 -22.06 -12.01
CA SER A 82 -2.50 -20.89 -11.84
C SER A 82 -1.67 -19.72 -11.30
N TYR A 83 -1.91 -18.55 -11.87
CA TYR A 83 -1.22 -17.31 -11.54
C TYR A 83 -2.22 -16.19 -11.32
N GLU A 84 -1.83 -15.21 -10.53
CA GLU A 84 -2.56 -13.98 -10.32
C GLU A 84 -1.63 -12.80 -10.56
N THR A 85 -1.99 -11.96 -11.53
CA THR A 85 -1.27 -10.73 -11.83
C THR A 85 -2.10 -9.52 -11.43
N VAL A 86 -1.56 -8.66 -10.56
CA VAL A 86 -2.17 -7.41 -10.14
C VAL A 86 -1.33 -6.21 -10.57
N GLY A 87 -2.00 -5.14 -10.97
CA GLY A 87 -1.36 -3.89 -11.40
C GLY A 87 -2.06 -3.19 -12.57
N PRO A 88 -1.47 -2.09 -13.10
CA PRO A 88 -0.18 -1.51 -12.70
C PRO A 88 -0.19 -0.94 -11.27
N VAL A 89 0.99 -0.87 -10.65
CA VAL A 89 1.19 -0.21 -9.35
C VAL A 89 0.86 1.27 -9.47
N VAL A 90 0.16 1.78 -8.47
CA VAL A 90 -0.32 3.16 -8.36
C VAL A 90 0.59 3.99 -7.47
N LYS A 91 1.12 3.42 -6.38
CA LYS A 91 2.04 4.13 -5.48
C LYS A 91 3.09 3.18 -4.92
N ILE A 92 4.33 3.67 -4.80
CA ILE A 92 5.41 2.99 -4.09
C ILE A 92 5.64 3.76 -2.79
N ILE A 93 5.46 3.08 -1.66
CA ILE A 93 5.68 3.66 -0.34
C ILE A 93 6.98 3.10 0.20
N GLU A 94 7.94 3.99 0.44
CA GLU A 94 9.20 3.65 1.08
C GLU A 94 9.10 3.95 2.58
N TYR A 95 9.63 3.04 3.40
CA TYR A 95 9.61 3.20 4.85
C TYR A 95 10.65 4.23 5.29
N SER A 96 10.39 4.89 6.41
CA SER A 96 11.35 5.81 7.01
C SER A 96 12.63 5.09 7.46
N ASN A 97 13.74 5.82 7.52
CA ASN A 97 15.02 5.27 7.97
C ASN A 97 14.95 4.64 9.37
N GLU A 98 14.08 5.15 10.25
CA GLU A 98 13.85 4.64 11.60
C GLU A 98 13.16 3.27 11.58
N GLU A 99 12.12 3.13 10.76
CA GLU A 99 11.40 1.88 10.60
C GLU A 99 12.27 0.81 9.93
N GLN A 100 13.04 1.20 8.91
CA GLN A 100 13.99 0.30 8.26
C GLN A 100 15.02 -0.25 9.25
N LYS A 101 15.56 0.59 10.14
CA LYS A 101 16.50 0.16 11.19
C LYS A 101 15.83 -0.71 12.25
N LYS A 102 14.63 -0.34 12.71
CA LYS A 102 13.87 -1.09 13.72
C LYS A 102 13.59 -2.52 13.29
N TRP A 103 13.29 -2.72 12.01
CA TRP A 103 12.92 -4.02 11.48
C TRP A 103 14.08 -4.71 10.73
N GLY A 104 15.19 -4.02 10.47
CA GLY A 104 16.35 -4.55 9.75
C GLY A 104 16.11 -4.73 8.24
N VAL A 105 15.24 -3.91 7.65
CA VAL A 105 14.65 -4.17 6.33
C VAL A 105 14.68 -2.95 5.41
N LYS A 106 15.02 -3.15 4.13
CA LYS A 106 14.73 -2.17 3.05
C LYS A 106 13.28 -2.36 2.59
N VAL A 107 12.32 -1.85 3.36
CA VAL A 107 10.91 -2.16 3.14
C VAL A 107 10.34 -1.26 2.03
N LYS A 108 9.68 -1.88 1.05
CA LYS A 108 8.79 -1.19 0.10
C LYS A 108 7.38 -1.73 0.25
N ALA A 109 6.39 -0.85 0.23
CA ALA A 109 4.99 -1.23 0.07
C ALA A 109 4.50 -0.76 -1.29
N PHE A 110 3.63 -1.56 -1.90
CA PHE A 110 3.09 -1.30 -3.22
C PHE A 110 1.59 -1.12 -3.10
N GLU A 111 1.09 0.03 -3.52
CA GLU A 111 -0.34 0.24 -3.68
C GLU A 111 -0.73 -0.02 -5.12
N TYR A 112 -1.80 -0.76 -5.31
CA TYR A 112 -2.44 -0.93 -6.61
C TYR A 112 -3.93 -0.70 -6.47
N ARG A 113 -4.58 -0.39 -7.58
CA ARG A 113 -6.04 -0.25 -7.63
C ARG A 113 -6.62 -1.48 -8.32
N ASP A 114 -7.52 -2.16 -7.62
CA ASP A 114 -8.27 -3.24 -8.25
C ASP A 114 -9.30 -2.63 -9.22
N LYS A 115 -9.24 -3.04 -10.49
CA LYS A 115 -10.18 -2.58 -11.52
C LYS A 115 -11.61 -3.03 -11.23
N LYS A 116 -11.79 -4.17 -10.57
CA LYS A 116 -13.11 -4.74 -10.29
C LYS A 116 -13.90 -3.92 -9.28
N TYR A 117 -13.24 -3.48 -8.20
CA TYR A 117 -13.90 -2.76 -7.10
C TYR A 117 -13.52 -1.28 -7.00
N ASN A 118 -12.56 -0.80 -7.79
CA ASN A 118 -12.00 0.55 -7.74
C ASN A 118 -11.44 0.94 -6.34
N ILE A 119 -11.06 -0.07 -5.55
CA ILE A 119 -10.50 0.10 -4.21
C ILE A 119 -8.96 0.04 -4.30
N LYS A 120 -8.29 0.90 -3.53
CA LYS A 120 -6.83 0.85 -3.37
C LYS A 120 -6.46 -0.23 -2.36
N TYR A 121 -5.54 -1.10 -2.74
CA TYR A 121 -5.00 -2.14 -1.88
C TYR A 121 -3.51 -1.90 -1.69
N THR A 122 -3.04 -2.04 -0.46
CA THR A 122 -1.63 -1.95 -0.10
C THR A 122 -1.08 -3.36 0.13
N LEU A 123 -0.05 -3.73 -0.63
CA LEU A 123 0.78 -4.90 -0.37
C LEU A 123 1.99 -4.50 0.45
N HIS A 124 2.21 -5.25 1.52
CA HIS A 124 3.30 -5.02 2.45
C HIS A 124 4.39 -6.07 2.26
N HIS A 125 5.64 -5.62 2.29
CA HIS A 125 6.81 -6.49 2.37
C HIS A 125 6.90 -7.14 3.75
N ASN A 126 7.06 -8.47 3.77
CA ASN A 126 6.99 -9.23 5.01
C ASN A 126 8.24 -10.11 5.19
N GLN A 127 9.36 -9.47 5.53
CA GLN A 127 10.64 -10.13 5.77
C GLN A 127 10.60 -11.16 6.93
N LYS A 128 9.58 -11.09 7.80
CA LYS A 128 9.44 -11.98 8.96
C LYS A 128 9.22 -13.45 8.58
N TYR A 129 8.70 -13.76 7.39
CA TYR A 129 8.50 -15.15 6.95
C TYR A 129 9.81 -15.93 6.76
N HIS A 130 10.88 -15.28 6.30
CA HIS A 130 12.13 -15.98 6.01
C HIS A 130 12.88 -16.40 7.28
N ILE A 131 12.71 -15.64 8.36
CA ILE A 131 13.50 -15.75 9.60
C ILE A 131 12.83 -16.67 10.64
N ARG A 132 11.54 -16.99 10.51
CA ARG A 132 10.77 -17.66 11.59
C ARG A 132 10.62 -19.18 11.49
N THR A 133 11.11 -19.82 10.44
CA THR A 133 11.13 -21.30 10.46
C THR A 133 12.19 -21.74 11.46
N GLN A 134 11.95 -22.81 12.23
CA GLN A 134 12.93 -23.39 13.17
C GLN A 134 14.25 -23.86 12.51
N TRP A 135 14.31 -23.76 11.18
CA TRP A 135 15.46 -24.07 10.32
C TRP A 135 15.95 -22.83 9.54
N GLY A 136 15.38 -21.66 9.80
CA GLY A 136 15.76 -20.40 9.18
C GLY A 136 17.11 -19.96 9.73
N ASN A 137 18.10 -19.82 8.86
CA ASN A 137 19.40 -19.29 9.24
C ASN A 137 19.26 -17.80 9.54
N GLU A 138 19.49 -17.40 10.79
CA GLU A 138 19.44 -16.00 11.26
C GLU A 138 20.36 -15.07 10.46
N ASN A 139 21.42 -15.61 9.87
CA ASN A 139 22.38 -14.87 9.05
C ASN A 139 21.99 -14.77 7.57
N LYS A 140 20.88 -15.41 7.16
CA LYS A 140 20.43 -15.39 5.76
C LYS A 140 19.45 -14.24 5.55
N GLN A 141 19.84 -13.31 4.68
CA GLN A 141 18.95 -12.25 4.23
C GLN A 141 17.80 -12.86 3.42
N GLY A 142 16.56 -12.66 3.90
CA GLY A 142 15.39 -13.18 3.22
C GLY A 142 15.04 -12.42 1.93
N ASP A 143 14.46 -13.14 0.98
CA ASP A 143 13.92 -12.55 -0.25
C ASP A 143 12.77 -11.59 0.05
N ASN A 144 12.60 -10.59 -0.81
CA ASN A 144 11.49 -9.66 -0.72
C ASN A 144 10.19 -10.35 -1.15
N VAL A 145 9.33 -10.64 -0.18
CA VAL A 145 8.00 -11.23 -0.40
C VAL A 145 6.95 -10.21 -0.01
N TYR A 146 6.09 -9.87 -0.98
CA TYR A 146 4.96 -8.96 -0.76
C TYR A 146 3.69 -9.76 -0.53
N THR A 147 2.89 -9.34 0.45
CA THR A 147 1.65 -10.04 0.88
C THR A 147 0.54 -9.04 1.19
N TYR A 148 -0.71 -9.50 1.21
CA TYR A 148 -1.87 -8.67 1.53
C TYR A 148 -1.92 -8.29 3.02
N GLY A 149 -2.03 -6.99 3.31
CA GLY A 149 -2.28 -6.44 4.65
C GLY A 149 -1.04 -6.17 5.51
N THR A 150 -1.20 -5.28 6.50
CA THR A 150 -0.17 -4.88 7.47
C THR A 150 0.06 -5.93 8.57
N THR A 151 -0.92 -6.79 8.80
CA THR A 151 -0.95 -7.72 9.92
C THR A 151 -0.68 -9.14 9.45
N TYR A 152 0.59 -9.52 9.52
CA TYR A 152 0.98 -10.91 9.41
C TYR A 152 0.25 -11.77 10.46
N ASN A 153 -0.47 -12.78 10.01
CA ASN A 153 -1.03 -13.81 10.88
C ASN A 153 -0.47 -15.18 10.49
N PHE A 154 0.37 -15.76 11.35
CA PHE A 154 0.96 -17.08 11.13
C PHE A 154 -0.09 -18.19 10.97
N LYS A 155 -1.26 -18.06 11.61
CA LYS A 155 -2.35 -19.05 11.47
C LYS A 155 -2.97 -19.04 10.07
N LYS A 156 -2.76 -17.95 9.32
CA LYS A 156 -3.17 -17.82 7.91
C LYS A 156 -2.09 -18.29 6.94
N ASP A 157 -0.97 -18.85 7.40
CA ASP A 157 0.11 -19.40 6.57
C ASP A 157 0.11 -20.94 6.59
N ASN A 158 -1.05 -21.53 6.88
CA ASN A 158 -1.20 -22.98 6.93
C ASN A 158 -1.25 -23.57 5.52
N PRO A 159 -0.88 -24.85 5.34
CA PRO A 159 -0.85 -25.52 4.02
C PRO A 159 -2.15 -25.41 3.22
N TYR A 160 -3.30 -25.30 3.91
CA TYR A 160 -4.63 -25.23 3.30
C TYR A 160 -5.09 -23.82 2.92
N ASN A 161 -4.36 -22.79 3.33
CA ASN A 161 -4.64 -21.41 2.94
C ASN A 161 -3.33 -20.61 2.92
N PRO A 162 -2.39 -20.93 2.02
CA PRO A 162 -1.07 -20.30 2.00
C PRO A 162 -1.19 -18.82 1.66
N ILE A 163 -0.32 -18.01 2.24
CA ILE A 163 -0.29 -16.58 1.95
C ILE A 163 0.26 -16.37 0.55
N LYS A 164 -0.51 -15.67 -0.29
CA LYS A 164 -0.10 -15.32 -1.64
C LYS A 164 1.17 -14.47 -1.59
N LYS A 165 2.20 -14.93 -2.31
CA LYS A 165 3.51 -14.29 -2.42
C LYS A 165 3.62 -13.63 -3.78
N PHE A 166 3.83 -12.32 -3.80
CA PHE A 166 3.96 -11.57 -5.04
C PHE A 166 5.42 -11.26 -5.38
N THR A 167 5.76 -11.37 -6.65
CA THR A 167 7.02 -10.96 -7.27
C THR A 167 6.82 -9.74 -8.16
N VAL A 168 7.81 -8.85 -8.18
CA VAL A 168 7.78 -7.64 -9.01
C VAL A 168 8.13 -7.98 -10.47
N CYS A 169 7.30 -7.50 -11.39
CA CYS A 169 7.48 -7.63 -12.83
C CYS A 169 7.56 -6.24 -13.47
N ASN A 170 8.67 -5.96 -14.14
CA ASN A 170 8.88 -4.69 -14.85
C ASN A 170 8.38 -4.73 -16.31
N LYS A 171 7.91 -5.89 -16.78
CA LYS A 171 7.33 -6.05 -18.11
C LYS A 171 5.82 -6.16 -17.98
N LYS A 172 5.11 -5.55 -18.94
CA LYS A 172 3.67 -5.69 -19.04
C LYS A 172 3.31 -7.17 -19.26
N PRO A 173 2.52 -7.78 -18.36
CA PRO A 173 2.03 -9.13 -18.53
C PRO A 173 0.99 -9.18 -19.66
N GLU A 174 0.86 -10.32 -20.30
CA GLU A 174 -0.14 -10.55 -21.35
C GLU A 174 -1.57 -10.46 -20.79
N TYR A 175 -1.77 -10.91 -19.55
CA TYR A 175 -3.04 -10.86 -18.85
C TYR A 175 -2.90 -10.27 -17.43
N ILE A 176 -3.90 -9.47 -17.03
CA ILE A 176 -4.03 -8.89 -15.68
C ILE A 176 -5.29 -9.50 -15.05
N GLY A 177 -5.12 -10.15 -13.90
CA GLY A 177 -6.15 -10.94 -13.23
C GLY A 177 -5.63 -12.35 -12.90
N SER A 178 -6.56 -13.23 -12.50
CA SER A 178 -6.27 -14.64 -12.31
C SER A 178 -6.40 -15.40 -13.63
N TYR A 179 -5.38 -16.21 -13.96
CA TYR A 179 -5.38 -17.05 -15.16
C TYR A 179 -4.68 -18.38 -14.86
N THR A 180 -4.99 -19.41 -15.64
CA THR A 180 -4.37 -20.74 -15.51
C THR A 180 -3.70 -21.12 -16.83
N LEU A 181 -2.45 -21.55 -16.75
CA LEU A 181 -1.69 -22.13 -17.86
C LEU A 181 -1.85 -23.65 -17.81
N HIS A 182 -2.37 -24.22 -18.90
CA HIS A 182 -2.53 -25.66 -19.08
C HIS A 182 -1.40 -26.20 -19.96
N TYR A 183 -0.67 -27.21 -19.49
CA TYR A 183 0.41 -27.83 -20.24
C TYR A 183 -0.06 -29.20 -20.77
N THR A 184 -0.68 -29.21 -21.95
CA THR A 184 -1.30 -30.41 -22.53
C THR A 184 -0.41 -31.16 -23.53
N SER A 185 0.91 -31.12 -23.35
CA SER A 185 1.84 -31.89 -24.18
C SER A 185 3.17 -32.15 -23.47
N PHE A 186 3.92 -33.17 -23.91
CA PHE A 186 5.29 -33.48 -23.47
C PHE A 186 6.31 -32.34 -23.67
N ASN A 187 5.87 -31.19 -24.20
CA ASN A 187 6.70 -30.02 -24.46
C ASN A 187 6.11 -28.82 -23.69
N ASP A 188 6.85 -28.34 -22.69
CA ASP A 188 6.50 -27.18 -21.85
C ASP A 188 6.33 -25.86 -22.65
N LYS A 189 6.65 -25.86 -23.94
CA LYS A 189 6.57 -24.70 -24.83
C LYS A 189 5.24 -24.55 -25.56
N THR A 190 4.37 -25.56 -25.56
CA THR A 190 3.12 -25.55 -26.33
C THR A 190 1.91 -25.57 -25.41
N TRP A 191 1.03 -24.59 -25.65
CA TRP A 191 -0.35 -24.37 -25.19
C TRP A 191 -0.57 -23.35 -24.05
N THR A 192 -1.34 -22.30 -24.40
CA THR A 192 -1.99 -21.34 -23.49
C THR A 192 -3.47 -21.26 -23.86
N THR A 193 -4.36 -21.58 -22.92
CA THR A 193 -5.79 -21.24 -22.99
C THR A 193 -6.10 -20.23 -21.88
N TYR A 194 -6.67 -19.09 -22.26
CA TYR A 194 -7.07 -18.03 -21.34
C TYR A 194 -8.52 -18.27 -20.89
N HIS A 195 -8.70 -18.56 -19.60
CA HIS A 195 -9.99 -18.54 -18.90
C HIS A 195 -9.90 -17.60 -17.71
#